data_AF-A0A2T2U1X4-F1
#
_entry.id   AF-A0A2T2U1X4-F1
#
_cell.length_a   1.000
_cell.length_b   1.000
_cell.length_c   1.000
_cell.angle_alpha   90.00
_cell.angle_beta   90.00
_cell.angle_gamma   90.00
#
_symmetry.space_group_name_H-M   'P 1'
#
loop_
_entity.id
_entity.type
_entity.pdbx_description
1 polymer ?
#
loop_
_entity_poly.entity_id
_entity_poly.type
_entity_poly.pdbx_seq_one_letter_code
_entity_poly.pdbx_strand_id
1 'polypeptide(L)' 'MDVIVYDRTVMRYLINRETLDGSVQLLPITFNKQYRSFLMPRGSHLRRRLDPLLVQRINQADWREVLRTYNLEAAN' A
#
# COMPACT_ATOMS: atom_id res chain seq x y z
N MET A 1 -17.81 -18.21 -4.34
CA MET A 1 -16.74 -17.83 -3.40
C MET A 1 -17.27 -16.68 -2.59
N ASP A 2 -17.36 -16.82 -1.27
CA ASP A 2 -18.05 -15.84 -0.42
C ASP A 2 -17.10 -14.81 0.19
N VAL A 3 -15.81 -15.16 0.35
CA VAL A 3 -14.75 -14.28 0.87
C VAL A 3 -13.42 -14.62 0.22
N ILE A 4 -12.58 -13.60 -0.02
CA ILE A 4 -11.19 -13.73 -0.44
C ILE A 4 -10.27 -12.98 0.53
N VAL A 5 -9.14 -13.58 0.89
CA VAL A 5 -8.10 -12.95 1.72
C VAL A 5 -6.94 -12.53 0.83
N TYR A 6 -6.68 -11.22 0.78
CA TYR A 6 -5.60 -10.65 -0.02
C TYR A 6 -5.10 -9.33 0.58
N ASP A 7 -4.06 -8.75 -0.01
CA ASP A 7 -3.52 -7.46 0.39
C ASP A 7 -4.58 -6.34 0.28
N ARG A 8 -4.83 -5.66 1.40
CA ARG A 8 -5.84 -4.60 1.51
C ARG A 8 -5.62 -3.45 0.52
N THR A 9 -4.37 -3.04 0.31
CA THR A 9 -4.04 -1.91 -0.57
C THR A 9 -4.33 -2.27 -2.01
N VAL A 10 -3.94 -3.48 -2.46
CA VAL A 10 -4.25 -3.97 -3.80
C VAL A 10 -5.74 -4.12 -4.01
N MET A 11 -6.46 -4.73 -3.06
CA MET A 11 -7.91 -4.91 -3.18
C MET A 11 -8.63 -3.56 -3.22
N ARG A 12 -8.27 -2.61 -2.36
CA ARG A 12 -8.83 -1.25 -2.39
C ARG A 12 -8.59 -0.57 -3.74
N TYR A 13 -7.37 -0.64 -4.27
CA TYR A 13 -7.05 -0.08 -5.58
C TYR A 13 -7.90 -0.71 -6.68
N LEU A 14 -8.02 -2.04 -6.72
CA LEU A 14 -8.81 -2.75 -7.73
C LEU A 14 -10.31 -2.42 -7.63
N ILE A 15 -10.87 -2.41 -6.41
CA ILE A 15 -12.28 -2.05 -6.19
C ILE A 15 -12.57 -0.65 -6.71
N ASN A 16 -11.71 0.32 -6.38
CA ASN A 16 -11.87 1.70 -6.81
C ASN A 16 -11.72 1.85 -8.34
N ARG A 17 -10.70 1.20 -8.92
CA ARG A 17 -10.39 1.31 -10.35
C ARG A 17 -11.47 0.69 -11.23
N GLU A 18 -12.00 -0.46 -10.83
CA GLU A 18 -12.98 -1.23 -11.60
C GLU A 18 -14.43 -0.92 -11.17
N THR A 19 -14.63 0.08 -10.29
CA THR A 19 -15.95 0.54 -9.80
C THR A 19 -16.79 -0.62 -9.24
N LEU A 20 -16.17 -1.45 -8.40
CA LEU A 20 -16.79 -2.66 -7.85
C LEU A 20 -17.50 -2.43 -6.52
N ASP A 21 -17.53 -1.21 -6.01
CA ASP A 21 -18.09 -0.83 -4.70
C ASP A 21 -19.57 -1.22 -4.51
N GLY A 22 -20.34 -1.37 -5.59
CA GLY A 22 -21.72 -1.90 -5.56
C GLY A 22 -21.83 -3.42 -5.50
N SER A 23 -20.73 -4.16 -5.67
CA SER A 23 -20.72 -5.63 -5.82
C SER A 23 -19.81 -6.34 -4.82
N VAL A 24 -18.79 -5.65 -4.31
CA VAL A 24 -17.84 -6.18 -3.34
C VAL A 24 -17.54 -5.15 -2.26
N GLN A 25 -17.24 -5.62 -1.05
CA GLN A 25 -16.89 -4.77 0.08
C GLN A 25 -15.59 -5.21 0.74
N LEU A 26 -14.81 -4.25 1.21
CA LEU A 26 -13.65 -4.52 2.07
C LEU A 26 -14.12 -4.72 3.51
N LEU A 27 -13.95 -5.93 4.03
CA LEU A 27 -14.24 -6.21 5.43
C LEU A 27 -13.24 -5.48 6.36
N PRO A 28 -13.67 -5.03 7.56
CA PRO A 28 -12.82 -4.30 8.49
C PRO A 28 -11.77 -5.20 9.18
N ILE A 29 -11.94 -6.52 9.09
CA ILE A 29 -11.02 -7.49 9.67
C ILE A 29 -9.68 -7.42 8.94
N THR A 30 -8.59 -7.37 9.70
CA THR A 30 -7.22 -7.44 9.19
C THR A 30 -6.46 -8.54 9.91
N PHE A 31 -5.57 -9.18 9.17
CA PHE A 31 -4.57 -10.09 9.74
C PHE A 31 -3.28 -9.32 10.04
N ASN A 32 -2.15 -10.01 9.97
CA ASN A 32 -0.84 -9.41 10.24
C ASN A 32 -0.55 -8.22 9.33
N LYS A 33 -0.03 -7.15 9.94
CA LYS A 33 0.49 -6.01 9.20
C LYS A 33 1.70 -6.44 8.38
N GLN A 34 1.62 -6.24 7.07
CA GLN A 34 2.70 -6.52 6.13
C GLN A 34 3.39 -5.22 5.73
N TYR A 35 4.73 -5.25 5.69
CA TYR A 35 5.54 -4.14 5.20
C TYR A 35 6.09 -4.47 3.82
N ARG A 36 6.00 -3.50 2.90
CA ARG A 36 6.60 -3.61 1.57
C ARG A 36 8.02 -3.09 1.63
N SER A 37 8.95 -3.83 1.02
CA SER A 37 10.35 -3.45 0.96
C SER A 37 10.92 -3.76 -0.41
N PHE A 38 11.97 -3.02 -0.79
CA PHE A 38 12.77 -3.38 -1.95
C PHE A 38 13.68 -4.54 -1.59
N LEU A 39 13.58 -5.63 -2.34
CA LEU A 39 14.49 -6.76 -2.19
C LEU A 39 15.89 -6.37 -2.68
N MET A 40 16.90 -6.74 -1.90
CA MET A 40 18.29 -6.47 -2.22
C MET A 40 19.17 -7.66 -1.81
N PRO A 41 20.31 -7.89 -2.49
CA PRO A 41 21.30 -8.84 -2.04
C PRO A 41 21.74 -8.56 -0.60
N ARG A 42 22.02 -9.63 0.16
CA ARG A 42 22.55 -9.50 1.53
C ARG A 42 23.86 -8.70 1.48
N GLY A 43 24.01 -7.76 2.41
CA GLY A 43 25.19 -6.89 2.49
C GLY A 43 25.22 -5.74 1.48
N SER A 44 24.20 -5.58 0.62
CA SER A 44 24.16 -4.49 -0.35
C SER A 44 24.31 -3.12 0.32
N HIS A 45 25.32 -2.36 -0.10
CA HIS A 45 25.51 -0.98 0.35
C HIS A 45 24.37 -0.04 -0.10
N LEU A 46 23.58 -0.46 -1.10
CA LEU A 46 22.42 0.31 -1.55
C LEU A 46 21.36 0.43 -0.45
N ARG A 47 21.21 -0.58 0.41
CA ARG A 47 20.22 -0.55 1.49
C ARG A 47 20.44 0.62 2.44
N ARG A 48 21.69 0.80 2.90
CA ARG A 48 22.07 1.92 3.79
C ARG A 48 21.85 3.29 3.15
N ARG A 49 21.89 3.38 1.83
CA ARG A 49 21.67 4.62 1.08
C ARG A 49 20.19 4.88 0.79
N LEU A 50 19.45 3.83 0.45
CA LEU A 50 18.05 3.94 0.02
C LEU A 50 17.08 4.06 1.19
N ASP A 51 17.29 3.34 2.29
CA ASP A 51 16.40 3.37 3.46
C ASP A 51 16.13 4.82 3.95
N PRO A 52 17.14 5.69 4.20
CA PRO A 52 16.87 7.06 4.63
C PRO A 52 16.20 7.92 3.54
N LEU A 53 16.53 7.70 2.25
CA LEU A 53 15.89 8.42 1.14
C LEU A 53 14.41 8.05 0.99
N LEU A 54 14.06 6.77 1.23
CA LEU A 54 12.68 6.32 1.24
C LEU A 54 11.91 6.94 2.41
N VAL A 55 12.49 6.96 3.60
CA VAL A 55 11.88 7.65 4.76
C VAL A 55 11.68 9.13 4.46
N GLN A 56 12.66 9.80 3.86
CA GLN A 56 12.52 11.19 3.46
C GLN A 56 11.38 11.37 2.45
N ARG A 57 11.32 10.53 1.40
CA ARG A 57 10.30 10.60 0.34
C ARG A 57 8.88 10.43 0.89
N ILE A 58 8.64 9.42 1.72
CA ILE A 58 7.28 9.14 2.24
C ILE A 58 6.79 10.18 3.25
N ASN A 59 7.70 10.99 3.81
CA ASN A 59 7.36 12.09 4.72
C ASN A 59 7.18 13.43 3.98
N GLN A 60 7.42 13.50 2.67
CA GLN A 60 7.17 14.71 1.89
C GLN A 60 5.68 14.94 1.65
N ALA A 61 5.29 16.20 1.52
CA ALA A 61 3.88 16.58 1.37
C ALA A 61 3.24 15.95 0.13
N ASP A 62 3.96 15.90 -0.98
CA ASP A 62 3.52 15.34 -2.26
C ASP A 62 3.35 13.80 -2.24
N TRP A 63 3.84 13.11 -1.20
CA TRP A 63 3.54 11.70 -1.01
C TRP A 63 2.03 11.49 -0.75
N ARG A 64 1.38 12.44 -0.07
CA ARG A 64 -0.08 12.39 0.12
C ARG A 64 -0.81 12.49 -1.22
N GLU A 65 -0.38 13.38 -2.11
CA GLU A 65 -0.89 13.45 -3.47
C GLU A 65 -0.76 12.12 -4.22
N VAL A 66 0.37 11.41 -4.09
CA VAL A 66 0.52 10.07 -4.68
C VAL A 66 -0.53 9.11 -4.12
N LEU A 67 -0.72 9.06 -2.80
CA LEU A 67 -1.75 8.21 -2.19
C LEU A 67 -3.15 8.57 -2.68
N ARG A 68 -3.46 9.87 -2.81
CA ARG A 68 -4.73 10.39 -3.31
C ARG A 68 -4.99 9.99 -4.76
N THR A 69 -3.97 10.05 -5.63
CA THR A 69 -4.08 9.60 -7.04
C THR A 69 -4.55 8.15 -7.15
N TYR A 70 -4.17 7.30 -6.21
CA TYR A 70 -4.57 5.89 -6.18
C TYR A 70 -5.75 5.60 -5.22
N ASN A 71 -6.33 6.63 -4.60
CA ASN A 71 -7.36 6.52 -3.59
C ASN A 71 -6.96 5.57 -2.43
N LEU A 72 -5.71 5.70 -1.98
CA LEU A 72 -5.06 4.87 -0.96
C LEU A 72 -4.80 5.62 0.36
N GLU A 73 -5.32 6.83 0.50
CA GLU A 73 -5.25 7.58 1.76
C GLU A 73 -5.88 6.76 2.90
N ALA A 74 -5.38 6.90 4.12
CA ALA A 74 -6.00 6.24 5.26
C ALA A 74 -7.43 6.78 5.41
N ALA A 75 -8.43 5.89 5.47
CA ALA A 75 -9.75 6.31 5.91
C ALA A 75 -9.61 6.75 7.37
N ASN A 76 -10.01 8.00 7.66
CA ASN A 76 -10.13 8.50 9.03
C ASN A 76 -11.19 7.71 9.80
#